data_AF-A0A1M4ZAQ8-F1
#
_entry.id   AF-A0A1M4ZAQ8-F1
#
_cell.length_a   1.000
_cell.length_b   1.000
_cell.length_c   1.000
_cell.angle_alpha   90.00
_cell.angle_beta   90.00
_cell.angle_gamma   90.00
#
_symmetry.space_group_name_H-M   'P 1'
#
loop_
_entity.id
_entity.type
_entity.pdbx_description
1 polymer ?
#
loop_
_entity_poly.entity_id
_entity_poly.type
_entity_poly.pdbx_seq_one_letter_code
_entity_poly.pdbx_strand_id
1 'polypeptide(L)'
;MTNTEALKQNFILILGLGALALIRPLMKITGLIDLIGQQFGSILLTILISLAWLLIVVKKNIQKPILILVFAGISYAIFATIISGILSPILLGQLQGPLTNPLGFISVIVTNIIWGLIVGGIALAIRNKVKD
;
A
#
# COMPACT_ATOMS: atom_id res chain seq x y z
N MET A 1 5.44 -10.29 -22.30
CA MET A 1 4.20 -9.73 -21.74
C MET A 1 4.27 -8.20 -21.75
N THR A 2 3.26 -7.49 -22.28
CA THR A 2 3.21 -6.01 -22.25
C THR A 2 2.87 -5.50 -20.84
N ASN A 3 2.93 -4.19 -20.58
CA ASN A 3 2.57 -3.65 -19.25
C ASN A 3 1.08 -3.81 -18.96
N THR A 4 0.23 -3.53 -19.96
CA THR A 4 -1.23 -3.64 -19.85
C THR A 4 -1.68 -5.07 -19.54
N GLU A 5 -1.11 -6.07 -20.22
CA GLU A 5 -1.44 -7.48 -19.96
C GLU A 5 -1.03 -7.90 -18.53
N ALA A 6 0.14 -7.44 -18.06
CA ALA A 6 0.60 -7.71 -16.70
C ALA A 6 -0.35 -7.14 -15.65
N LEU A 7 -0.83 -5.91 -15.87
CA LEU A 7 -1.79 -5.26 -14.98
C LEU A 7 -3.14 -5.99 -14.97
N LYS A 8 -3.69 -6.32 -16.15
CA LYS A 8 -4.97 -7.04 -16.26
C LYS A 8 -4.92 -8.39 -15.55
N GLN A 9 -3.88 -9.18 -15.79
CA GLN A 9 -3.76 -10.51 -15.18
C GLN A 9 -3.61 -10.44 -13.65
N ASN A 10 -2.96 -9.39 -13.14
CA ASN A 10 -2.67 -9.23 -11.71
C ASN A 10 -3.60 -8.21 -11.03
N PHE A 11 -4.69 -7.80 -11.67
CA PHE A 11 -5.57 -6.75 -11.16
C PHE A 11 -6.12 -7.08 -9.77
N ILE A 12 -6.62 -8.29 -9.58
CA ILE A 12 -7.12 -8.76 -8.27
C ILE A 12 -6.00 -8.77 -7.23
N LEU A 13 -4.77 -9.13 -7.62
CA LEU A 13 -3.62 -9.11 -6.72
C LEU A 13 -3.27 -7.66 -6.31
N ILE A 14 -3.26 -6.72 -7.25
CA ILE A 14 -3.02 -5.30 -6.99
C ILE A 14 -4.03 -4.77 -5.96
N LEU A 15 -5.32 -5.03 -6.18
CA LEU A 15 -6.36 -4.61 -5.25
C LEU A 15 -6.21 -5.29 -3.89
N GLY A 16 -5.93 -6.60 -3.86
CA GLY A 16 -5.72 -7.35 -2.63
C GLY A 16 -4.54 -6.85 -1.81
N LEU A 17 -3.40 -6.54 -2.46
CA LEU A 17 -2.23 -5.96 -1.82
C LEU A 17 -2.52 -4.55 -1.29
N GLY A 18 -3.21 -3.73 -2.08
CA GLY A 18 -3.66 -2.40 -1.66
C GLY A 18 -4.60 -2.46 -0.45
N ALA A 19 -5.54 -3.40 -0.45
CA ALA A 19 -6.48 -3.62 0.65
C ALA A 19 -5.79 -4.14 1.91
N LEU A 20 -4.78 -5.02 1.77
CA LEU A 20 -3.97 -5.49 2.90
C LEU A 20 -3.31 -4.33 3.65
N ALA A 21 -2.87 -3.30 2.94
CA ALA A 21 -2.25 -2.13 3.56
C ALA A 21 -3.24 -1.28 4.39
N LEU A 22 -4.56 -1.46 4.23
CA LEU A 22 -5.58 -0.80 5.03
C LEU A 22 -5.58 -1.23 6.51
N ILE A 23 -4.91 -2.33 6.85
CA ILE A 23 -4.71 -2.73 8.24
C ILE A 23 -4.11 -1.56 9.04
N ARG A 24 -3.21 -0.78 8.45
CA ARG A 24 -2.59 0.38 9.12
C ARG A 24 -3.59 1.48 9.48
N PRO A 25 -4.35 2.08 8.56
CA PRO A 25 -5.35 3.07 8.91
C PRO A 25 -6.43 2.50 9.86
N LEU A 26 -6.83 1.24 9.70
CA LEU A 26 -7.80 0.62 10.62
C LEU A 26 -7.26 0.51 12.05
N MET A 27 -6.01 0.07 12.23
CA MET A 27 -5.36 0.03 13.55
C MET A 27 -5.17 1.41 14.17
N LYS A 28 -4.94 2.44 13.34
CA LYS A 28 -4.85 3.82 13.81
C LYS A 28 -6.21 4.35 14.25
N ILE A 29 -7.27 4.09 13.50
CA ILE A 29 -8.64 4.57 13.81
C ILE A 29 -9.22 3.87 15.04
N THR A 30 -8.93 2.57 15.21
CA THR A 30 -9.40 1.79 16.37
C THR A 30 -8.61 2.06 17.66
N GLY A 31 -7.55 2.87 17.61
CA GLY A 31 -6.68 3.16 18.76
C GLY A 31 -5.75 2.01 19.17
N LEU A 32 -5.78 0.87 18.45
CA LEU A 32 -4.88 -0.27 18.70
C LEU A 32 -3.40 0.11 18.61
N ILE A 33 -3.07 1.05 17.72
CA ILE A 33 -1.69 1.49 17.52
C ILE A 33 -1.16 2.29 18.72
N ASP A 34 -2.04 2.95 19.48
CA ASP A 34 -1.66 3.78 20.61
C ASP A 34 -1.26 2.93 21.83
N LEU A 35 -1.81 1.71 21.94
CA LEU A 35 -1.46 0.74 22.98
C LEU A 35 -0.01 0.25 22.89
N ILE A 36 0.55 0.21 21.68
CA ILE A 36 1.90 -0.30 21.39
C ILE A 36 2.89 0.87 21.17
N GLY A 37 2.43 2.11 21.33
CA GLY A 37 3.18 3.32 21.02
C GLY A 37 3.07 3.72 19.56
N GLN A 38 2.55 4.92 19.30
CA GLN A 38 2.12 5.36 17.98
C GLN A 38 3.25 5.36 16.92
N GLN A 39 4.45 5.77 17.29
CA GLN A 39 5.62 5.79 16.39
C GLN A 39 6.11 4.36 16.08
N PHE A 40 6.29 3.54 17.12
CA PHE A 40 6.75 2.17 16.97
C PHE A 40 5.74 1.32 16.18
N GLY A 41 4.46 1.37 16.54
CA GLY A 41 3.39 0.66 15.84
C GLY A 41 3.28 1.08 14.36
N SER A 42 3.46 2.37 14.06
CA SER A 42 3.44 2.85 12.67
C SER A 42 4.58 2.28 11.83
N ILE A 43 5.80 2.29 12.36
CA ILE A 43 6.98 1.77 11.66
C ILE A 43 6.85 0.26 11.49
N LEU A 44 6.47 -0.45 12.56
CA LEU A 44 6.28 -1.90 12.54
C LEU A 44 5.26 -2.31 11.47
N LEU A 45 4.10 -1.66 11.41
CA LEU A 45 3.08 -1.97 10.41
C LEU A 45 3.57 -1.71 8.99
N THR A 46 4.28 -0.62 8.75
CA THR A 46 4.87 -0.35 7.44
C THR A 46 5.82 -1.48 7.04
N ILE A 47 6.72 -1.91 7.94
CA ILE A 47 7.63 -3.02 7.67
C ILE A 47 6.87 -4.32 7.40
N LEU A 48 5.88 -4.66 8.22
CA LEU A 48 5.07 -5.87 8.05
C LEU A 48 4.30 -5.88 6.73
N ILE A 49 3.69 -4.76 6.35
CA ILE A 49 3.00 -4.61 5.06
C ILE A 49 3.98 -4.76 3.90
N SER A 50 5.13 -4.08 3.96
CA SER A 50 6.17 -4.19 2.93
C SER A 50 6.71 -5.61 2.80
N LEU A 51 6.93 -6.32 3.91
CA LEU A 51 7.33 -7.72 3.91
C LEU A 51 6.25 -8.62 3.33
N ALA A 52 4.98 -8.42 3.69
CA ALA A 52 3.86 -9.19 3.13
C ALA A 52 3.78 -9.00 1.61
N TRP A 53 3.85 -7.75 1.13
CA TRP A 53 3.89 -7.43 -0.30
C TRP A 53 5.05 -8.12 -1.01
N LEU A 54 6.26 -8.00 -0.45
CA LEU A 54 7.47 -8.61 -0.98
C LEU A 54 7.32 -10.13 -1.09
N LEU A 55 6.95 -10.80 0.01
CA LEU A 55 6.82 -12.24 0.08
C LEU A 55 5.77 -12.78 -0.89
N ILE A 56 4.61 -12.12 -1.00
CA ILE A 56 3.54 -12.54 -1.92
C ILE A 56 4.01 -12.43 -3.37
N VAL A 57 4.64 -11.32 -3.74
CA VAL A 57 5.08 -11.07 -5.12
C VAL A 57 6.24 -11.99 -5.53
N VAL A 58 7.20 -12.22 -4.62
CA VAL A 58 8.31 -13.16 -4.85
C VAL A 58 7.79 -14.59 -4.94
N LYS A 59 6.93 -15.03 -4.01
CA LYS A 59 6.36 -16.39 -4.00
C LYS A 59 5.51 -16.68 -5.24
N LYS A 60 4.75 -15.69 -5.73
CA LYS A 60 3.98 -15.81 -6.98
C LYS A 60 4.82 -15.67 -8.25
N ASN A 61 6.14 -15.48 -8.12
CA ASN A 61 7.10 -15.31 -9.22
C ASN A 61 6.62 -14.31 -10.29
N ILE A 62 6.09 -13.17 -9.82
CA ILE A 62 5.53 -12.15 -10.68
C ILE A 62 6.59 -11.61 -11.64
N GLN A 63 6.27 -11.54 -12.94
CA GLN A 63 7.23 -11.14 -13.96
C GLN A 63 7.66 -9.68 -13.86
N LYS A 64 6.75 -8.79 -13.46
CA LYS A 64 6.95 -7.34 -13.37
C LYS A 64 6.65 -6.82 -11.95
N PRO A 65 7.47 -7.19 -10.94
CA PRO A 65 7.16 -6.92 -9.54
C PRO A 65 7.06 -5.41 -9.23
N ILE A 66 7.92 -4.59 -9.83
CA ILE A 66 7.90 -3.12 -9.68
C ILE A 66 6.55 -2.55 -10.12
N LEU A 67 6.09 -2.90 -11.32
CA LEU A 67 4.82 -2.41 -11.86
C LEU A 67 3.65 -2.80 -10.95
N ILE A 68 3.59 -4.06 -10.51
CA ILE A 68 2.50 -4.54 -9.66
C ILE A 68 2.50 -3.84 -8.30
N LEU A 69 3.67 -3.65 -7.68
CA LEU A 69 3.76 -3.04 -6.35
C LEU A 69 3.54 -1.53 -6.35
N VAL A 70 3.92 -0.84 -7.42
CA VAL A 70 3.54 0.58 -7.63
C VAL A 70 2.02 0.72 -7.71
N PHE A 71 1.36 -0.11 -8.54
CA PHE A 71 -0.10 -0.07 -8.65
C PHE A 71 -0.79 -0.52 -7.36
N ALA A 72 -0.19 -1.43 -6.58
CA ALA A 72 -0.69 -1.77 -5.24
C ALA A 72 -0.60 -0.58 -4.28
N GLY A 73 0.49 0.18 -4.32
CA GLY A 73 0.65 1.45 -3.60
C GLY A 73 -0.41 2.48 -3.98
N ILE A 74 -0.65 2.66 -5.28
CA ILE A 74 -1.72 3.54 -5.76
C ILE A 74 -3.10 3.07 -5.28
N SER A 75 -3.37 1.76 -5.38
CA SER A 75 -4.63 1.17 -4.91
C SER A 75 -4.85 1.43 -3.42
N TYR A 76 -3.82 1.23 -2.59
CA TYR A 76 -3.88 1.55 -1.17
C TYR A 76 -4.13 3.05 -0.93
N ALA A 77 -3.43 3.94 -1.64
CA ALA A 77 -3.63 5.39 -1.51
C ALA A 77 -5.09 5.79 -1.80
N ILE A 78 -5.69 5.21 -2.83
CA ILE A 78 -7.10 5.42 -3.18
C ILE A 78 -8.00 4.89 -2.06
N PHE A 79 -7.82 3.64 -1.63
CA PHE A 79 -8.65 3.06 -0.58
C PHE A 79 -8.56 3.81 0.74
N ALA A 80 -7.35 4.19 1.16
CA ALA A 80 -7.14 4.96 2.39
C ALA A 80 -7.80 6.34 2.30
N THR A 81 -7.77 6.98 1.12
CA THR A 81 -8.45 8.25 0.88
C THR A 81 -9.96 8.11 0.96
N ILE A 82 -10.54 7.07 0.33
CA ILE A 82 -11.97 6.78 0.39
C ILE A 82 -12.39 6.50 1.83
N ILE A 83 -11.68 5.62 2.53
CA ILE A 83 -11.97 5.28 3.94
C ILE A 83 -11.87 6.53 4.81
N SER A 84 -10.83 7.36 4.65
CA SER A 84 -10.71 8.62 5.40
C SER A 84 -11.88 9.56 5.11
N GLY A 85 -12.31 9.66 3.85
CA GLY A 85 -13.43 10.49 3.44
C GLY A 85 -14.77 10.05 4.00
N ILE A 86 -14.95 8.74 4.24
CA ILE A 86 -16.19 8.18 4.79
C ILE A 86 -16.15 8.18 6.32
N LEU A 87 -15.04 7.74 6.93
CA LEU A 87 -14.96 7.58 8.38
C LEU A 87 -14.76 8.91 9.10
N SER A 88 -14.04 9.88 8.53
CA SER A 88 -13.80 11.15 9.23
C SER A 88 -15.09 11.96 9.49
N PRO A 89 -16.04 12.13 8.55
CA PRO A 89 -17.30 12.82 8.87
C PRO A 89 -18.12 12.07 9.91
N ILE A 90 -18.11 10.73 9.89
CA ILE A 90 -18.87 9.89 10.83
C ILE A 90 -18.29 9.98 12.25
N LEU A 91 -16.97 9.90 12.39
CA LEU A 91 -16.29 9.84 13.68
C LEU A 91 -15.98 11.22 14.28
N LEU A 92 -15.70 12.21 13.43
CA LEU A 92 -15.19 13.53 13.83
C LEU A 92 -16.17 14.68 13.54
N GLY A 93 -17.29 14.40 12.87
CA GLY A 93 -18.30 15.40 12.49
C GLY A 93 -17.86 16.35 11.38
N GLN A 94 -16.67 16.17 10.82
CA GLN A 94 -16.12 17.00 9.74
C GLN A 94 -15.26 16.15 8.80
N LEU A 95 -15.23 16.52 7.52
CA LEU A 95 -14.37 15.88 6.55
C LEU A 95 -12.91 16.19 6.89
N GLN A 96 -12.10 15.15 7.05
CA GLN A 96 -10.66 15.24 7.24
C GLN A 96 -9.93 14.25 6.33
N GLY A 97 -8.65 14.55 6.08
CA GLY A 97 -7.76 13.69 5.31
C GLY A 97 -7.52 14.20 3.89
N PRO A 98 -6.99 13.35 3.00
CA PRO A 98 -6.44 13.83 1.73
C PRO A 98 -7.47 14.47 0.79
N LEU A 99 -8.77 14.21 0.98
CA LEU A 99 -9.83 14.82 0.18
C LEU A 99 -10.05 16.31 0.48
N THR A 100 -9.61 16.82 1.63
CA THR A 100 -9.79 18.25 1.97
C THR A 100 -8.73 19.15 1.33
N ASN A 101 -7.63 18.58 0.83
CA ASN A 101 -6.54 19.32 0.23
C ASN A 101 -5.97 18.56 -0.98
N PRO A 102 -6.08 19.09 -2.21
CA PRO A 102 -5.54 18.46 -3.42
C PRO A 102 -4.05 18.09 -3.31
N LEU A 103 -3.23 18.93 -2.67
CA LEU A 103 -1.81 18.64 -2.45
C LEU A 103 -1.61 17.48 -1.48
N GLY A 104 -2.48 17.35 -0.47
CA GLY A 104 -2.50 16.21 0.45
C GLY A 104 -2.80 14.91 -0.27
N PHE A 105 -3.79 14.90 -1.17
CA PHE A 105 -4.10 13.74 -2.00
C PHE A 105 -2.94 13.31 -2.89
N ILE A 106 -2.33 14.26 -3.61
CA ILE A 106 -1.17 13.99 -4.47
C ILE A 106 -0.01 13.45 -3.63
N SER A 107 0.27 14.03 -2.47
CA SER A 107 1.32 13.59 -1.55
C SER A 107 1.14 12.14 -1.10
N VAL A 108 -0.10 11.74 -0.78
CA VAL A 108 -0.41 10.36 -0.39
C VAL A 108 -0.17 9.40 -1.54
N ILE A 109 -0.59 9.74 -2.77
CA ILE A 109 -0.35 8.89 -3.94
C ILE A 109 1.17 8.75 -4.19
N VAL A 110 1.90 9.86 -4.27
CA VAL A 110 3.34 9.87 -4.56
C VAL A 110 4.12 9.07 -3.51
N THR A 111 3.81 9.27 -2.23
CA THR A 111 4.47 8.53 -1.14
C THR A 111 4.28 7.02 -1.31
N ASN A 112 3.09 6.57 -1.68
CA ASN A 112 2.81 5.15 -1.86
C ASN A 112 3.39 4.58 -3.18
N ILE A 113 3.51 5.40 -4.23
CA ILE A 113 4.28 5.04 -5.43
C ILE A 113 5.74 4.80 -5.07
N ILE A 114 6.36 5.70 -4.30
CA ILE A 114 7.77 5.57 -3.87
C ILE A 114 7.96 4.27 -3.07
N TRP A 115 7.07 3.98 -2.12
CA TRP A 115 7.13 2.72 -1.37
C TRP A 115 6.95 1.48 -2.26
N GLY A 116 5.99 1.51 -3.19
CA GLY A 116 5.80 0.45 -4.18
C GLY A 116 7.03 0.23 -5.06
N LEU A 117 7.71 1.31 -5.47
CA LEU A 117 8.97 1.26 -6.21
C LEU A 117 10.09 0.61 -5.38
N ILE A 118 10.27 1.03 -4.12
CA ILE A 118 11.31 0.50 -3.24
C ILE A 118 11.12 -1.01 -3.03
N VAL A 119 9.93 -1.42 -2.59
CA VAL A 119 9.63 -2.84 -2.33
C VAL A 119 9.68 -3.65 -3.63
N GLY A 120 9.22 -3.07 -4.74
CA GLY A 120 9.29 -3.68 -6.06
C GLY A 120 10.71 -3.88 -6.57
N GLY A 121 11.62 -2.93 -6.31
CA GLY A 121 13.03 -3.04 -6.63
C GLY A 121 13.70 -4.16 -5.84
N ILE A 122 13.40 -4.26 -4.53
CA ILE A 122 13.87 -5.35 -3.68
C ILE A 122 13.35 -6.70 -4.19
N ALA A 123 12.05 -6.79 -4.54
CA ALA A 123 11.45 -8.00 -5.08
C ALA A 123 12.12 -8.45 -6.40
N LEU A 124 12.44 -7.50 -7.28
CA LEU A 124 13.15 -7.77 -8.52
C LEU A 124 14.56 -8.32 -8.26
N ALA A 125 15.30 -7.69 -7.35
CA ALA A 125 16.65 -8.12 -7.00
C ALA A 125 16.67 -9.55 -6.41
N ILE A 126 15.73 -9.86 -5.52
CA ILE A 126 15.58 -11.21 -4.94
C ILE A 126 15.26 -12.23 -6.03
N ARG A 127 14.28 -11.93 -6.90
CA ARG A 127 13.86 -12.84 -7.97
C ARG A 127 15.00 -13.16 -8.94
N ASN A 128 15.82 -12.18 -9.28
CA ASN A 128 16.96 -12.39 -10.17
C ASN A 128 18.00 -13.30 -9.52
N LYS A 129 18.35 -13.07 -8.25
CA LYS A 129 19.29 -13.94 -7.50
C LYS A 129 18.84 -15.38 -7.32
N VAL A 130 17.52 -15.64 -7.31
CA VAL A 130 16.96 -17.00 -7.15
C VAL A 130 16.91 -17.75 -8.49
N LYS A 131 17.09 -17.04 -9.62
CA LYS A 131 17.10 -17.64 -10.96
C LYS A 131 18.50 -17.96 -11.48
N ASP A 132 19.53 -17.42 -10.84
CA ASP A 132 20.94 -17.74 -11.06
C ASP A 132 21.34 -18.99 -10.25
#